data_AF-A0A1J0TUY8-F1
#
_entry.id   AF-A0A1J0TUY8-F1
#
_cell.length_a   1.000
_cell.length_b   1.000
_cell.length_c   1.000
_cell.angle_alpha   90.00
_cell.angle_beta   90.00
_cell.angle_gamma   90.00
#
_symmetry.space_group_name_H-M   'P 1'
#
loop_
_entity.id
_entity.type
_entity.pdbx_description
1 polymer ?
#
loop_
_entity_poly.entity_id
_entity_poly.type
_entity_poly.pdbx_seq_one_letter_code
_entity_poly.pdbx_strand_id
1 'polypeptide(L)'
;MSWIPGGTFWMGSEDFYPEERPVHQVTVGGFWMDTHPVTVAQFRRFVKATGYVTTAELAPEVSLYPDADPALLVPGSLVFDPPTGPVPLDNYRQWWSFVPGANWRHPEGPDSNVGGRERHPVTQVSWFDARAYAQWAGKELPTEAEWEFAARGGLDRKPFVWGEEHEPGDRPGGNVWQGEFPWQNLLEDGFAGTSPVGRFRPNGYHLSDMAGNVWEWTADYFTGDHSTRGKNMAPTHSCCIPANPRAETATGIQYPHEPYPRRVIKGGSHLCAPNYCLRYRPAARQGETEETSTCHIGFRCISRVDDHALQ
;
A
#
# COMPACT_ATOMS: atom_id res chain seq x y z
N MET A 1 -17.17 7.13 -1.19
CA MET A 1 -16.03 8.04 -0.93
C MET A 1 -16.39 8.95 0.24
N SER A 2 -15.41 9.41 0.99
CA SER A 2 -15.54 10.41 2.06
C SER A 2 -14.83 11.70 1.62
N TRP A 3 -15.37 12.86 1.99
CA TRP A 3 -14.74 14.14 1.73
C TRP A 3 -13.65 14.39 2.76
N ILE A 4 -12.44 14.64 2.29
CA ILE A 4 -11.28 15.00 3.09
C ILE A 4 -11.10 16.52 2.92
N PRO A 5 -11.28 17.34 3.97
CA PRO A 5 -11.32 18.80 3.83
C PRO A 5 -9.99 19.43 3.40
N GLY A 6 -8.89 18.68 3.46
CA GLY A 6 -7.54 19.22 3.32
C GLY A 6 -7.08 19.98 4.56
N GLY A 7 -5.84 20.41 4.57
CA GLY A 7 -5.23 21.12 5.68
C GLY A 7 -3.72 20.93 5.74
N THR A 8 -3.10 21.58 6.72
CA THR A 8 -1.68 21.41 7.03
C THR A 8 -1.49 20.40 8.15
N PHE A 9 -0.58 19.44 7.97
CA PHE A 9 -0.27 18.42 8.98
C PHE A 9 1.23 18.12 9.02
N TRP A 10 1.65 17.43 10.09
CA TRP A 10 3.00 16.89 10.21
C TRP A 10 3.09 15.51 9.56
N MET A 11 3.83 15.43 8.45
CA MET A 11 4.12 14.21 7.71
C MET A 11 5.38 13.54 8.25
N GLY A 12 5.39 12.20 8.28
CA GLY A 12 6.52 11.38 8.72
C GLY A 12 6.52 11.06 10.23
N SER A 13 7.62 10.45 10.68
CA SER A 13 7.90 10.18 12.10
C SER A 13 9.40 10.10 12.35
N GLU A 14 9.82 10.45 13.57
CA GLU A 14 11.20 10.30 14.03
C GLU A 14 11.46 8.96 14.73
N ASP A 15 10.44 8.14 14.98
CA ASP A 15 10.52 7.12 16.03
C ASP A 15 11.02 5.75 15.56
N PHE A 16 10.81 5.39 14.29
CA PHE A 16 11.01 4.01 13.83
C PHE A 16 11.93 3.88 12.61
N TYR A 17 11.45 4.20 11.42
CA TYR A 17 12.16 3.91 10.18
C TYR A 17 12.87 5.16 9.62
N PRO A 18 14.15 5.09 9.20
CA PRO A 18 14.87 6.23 8.66
C PRO A 18 14.18 6.90 7.47
N GLU A 19 13.51 6.12 6.62
CA GLU A 19 12.80 6.63 5.45
C GLU A 19 11.59 7.50 5.77
N GLU A 20 11.08 7.47 7.00
CA GLU A 20 9.97 8.31 7.50
C GLU A 20 10.41 9.71 7.93
N ARG A 21 11.73 9.95 7.96
CA ARG A 21 12.34 11.20 8.43
C ARG A 21 12.70 12.11 7.27
N PRO A 22 12.91 13.41 7.52
CA PRO A 22 12.54 14.12 8.74
C PRO A 22 11.02 14.40 8.80
N VAL A 23 10.51 14.55 10.01
CA VAL A 23 9.15 15.07 10.23
C VAL A 23 9.06 16.51 9.75
N HIS A 24 8.05 16.82 8.93
CA HIS A 24 7.87 18.16 8.36
C HIS A 24 6.41 18.48 8.10
N GLN A 25 6.09 19.78 7.97
CA GLN A 25 4.74 20.19 7.64
C GLN A 25 4.48 20.09 6.14
N VAL A 26 3.28 19.62 5.79
CA VAL A 26 2.76 19.57 4.41
C VAL A 26 1.33 20.08 4.41
N THR A 27 0.95 20.83 3.39
CA THR A 27 -0.44 21.23 3.12
C THR A 27 -1.01 20.38 1.99
N VAL A 28 -2.17 19.78 2.19
CA VAL A 28 -2.95 19.10 1.14
C VAL A 28 -4.29 19.81 0.93
N GLY A 29 -4.75 19.91 -0.31
CA GLY A 29 -6.07 20.44 -0.66
C GLY A 29 -7.18 19.46 -0.30
N GLY A 30 -8.44 19.89 -0.46
CA GLY A 30 -9.58 19.01 -0.28
C GLY A 30 -9.75 18.01 -1.43
N PHE A 31 -10.16 16.78 -1.13
CA PHE A 31 -10.40 15.73 -2.12
C PHE A 31 -11.37 14.67 -1.58
N TRP A 32 -11.97 13.89 -2.48
CA TRP A 32 -12.73 12.69 -2.10
C TRP A 32 -11.79 11.49 -2.07
N MET A 33 -11.91 10.63 -1.07
CA MET A 33 -11.18 9.36 -0.99
C MET A 33 -12.13 8.18 -0.85
N ASP A 34 -11.82 7.05 -1.50
CA ASP A 34 -12.51 5.80 -1.25
C ASP A 34 -12.40 5.41 0.24
N THR A 35 -13.54 5.05 0.84
CA THR A 35 -13.64 4.75 2.28
C THR A 35 -12.95 3.45 2.67
N HIS A 36 -12.56 2.66 1.66
CA HIS A 36 -11.89 1.37 1.81
C HIS A 36 -11.11 1.04 0.53
N PRO A 37 -10.18 0.06 0.56
CA PRO A 37 -9.48 -0.42 -0.63
C PRO A 37 -10.42 -0.95 -1.70
N VAL A 38 -9.99 -0.90 -2.97
CA VAL A 38 -10.74 -1.47 -4.08
C VAL A 38 -10.93 -2.97 -3.85
N THR A 39 -12.18 -3.41 -3.91
CA THR A 39 -12.57 -4.81 -3.68
C THR A 39 -12.38 -5.67 -4.92
N VAL A 40 -12.27 -6.98 -4.72
CA VAL A 40 -12.31 -7.99 -5.81
C VAL A 40 -13.54 -7.79 -6.70
N ALA A 41 -14.73 -7.53 -6.13
CA ALA A 41 -15.93 -7.32 -6.93
C ALA A 41 -15.89 -6.03 -7.76
N GLN A 42 -15.28 -4.96 -7.24
CA GLN A 42 -15.05 -3.72 -7.98
C GLN A 42 -14.07 -3.95 -9.13
N PHE A 43 -12.92 -4.55 -8.86
CA PHE A 43 -11.90 -4.83 -9.87
C PHE A 43 -12.41 -5.79 -10.95
N ARG A 44 -13.23 -6.79 -10.58
CA ARG A 44 -13.89 -7.67 -11.55
C ARG A 44 -14.79 -6.93 -12.54
N ARG A 45 -15.45 -5.85 -12.11
CA ARG A 45 -16.26 -5.02 -13.03
C ARG A 45 -15.40 -4.28 -14.03
N PHE A 46 -14.28 -3.73 -13.58
CA PHE A 46 -13.27 -3.11 -14.45
C PHE A 46 -12.81 -4.11 -15.51
N VAL A 47 -12.28 -5.27 -15.09
CA VAL A 47 -11.77 -6.28 -16.02
C VAL A 47 -12.85 -6.76 -16.99
N LYS A 48 -14.08 -6.97 -16.52
CA LYS A 48 -15.20 -7.37 -17.40
C LYS A 48 -15.56 -6.28 -18.43
N ALA A 49 -15.45 -5.01 -18.05
CA ALA A 49 -15.81 -3.89 -18.92
C ALA A 49 -14.73 -3.59 -19.98
N THR A 50 -13.47 -3.83 -19.66
CA THR A 50 -12.33 -3.38 -20.49
C THR A 50 -11.58 -4.53 -21.15
N GLY A 51 -11.73 -5.77 -20.67
CA GLY A 51 -10.88 -6.89 -21.06
C GLY A 51 -9.45 -6.76 -20.55
N TYR A 52 -9.21 -5.93 -19.52
CA TYR A 52 -7.87 -5.66 -18.98
C TYR A 52 -7.19 -6.93 -18.46
N VAL A 53 -5.90 -7.07 -18.80
CA VAL A 53 -5.00 -8.14 -18.35
C VAL A 53 -3.99 -7.51 -17.40
N THR A 54 -3.90 -8.01 -16.18
CA THR A 54 -3.00 -7.45 -15.15
C THR A 54 -1.54 -7.76 -15.43
N THR A 55 -0.62 -7.00 -14.81
CA THR A 55 0.83 -7.27 -14.89
C THR A 55 1.15 -8.72 -14.49
N ALA A 56 0.51 -9.26 -13.44
CA ALA A 56 0.69 -10.65 -12.99
C ALA A 56 0.21 -11.71 -14.01
N GLU A 57 -0.66 -11.33 -14.95
CA GLU A 57 -1.19 -12.21 -16.01
C GLU A 57 -0.32 -12.16 -17.29
N LEU A 58 0.72 -11.32 -17.33
CA LEU A 58 1.64 -11.18 -18.46
C LEU A 58 3.00 -11.83 -18.15
N ALA A 59 3.63 -12.41 -19.17
CA ALA A 59 5.00 -12.88 -19.04
C ALA A 59 5.95 -11.67 -18.99
N PRO A 60 6.94 -11.64 -18.06
CA PRO A 60 7.93 -10.58 -18.02
C PRO A 60 8.75 -10.53 -19.32
N GLU A 61 9.13 -9.33 -19.77
CA GLU A 61 10.02 -9.20 -20.92
C GLU A 61 11.43 -9.67 -20.57
N VAL A 62 11.92 -10.71 -21.25
CA VAL A 62 13.24 -11.32 -21.00
C VAL A 62 14.38 -10.31 -21.02
N SER A 63 14.31 -9.30 -21.90
CA SER A 63 15.32 -8.24 -22.01
C SER A 63 15.43 -7.35 -20.76
N LEU A 64 14.37 -7.25 -19.95
CA LEU A 64 14.38 -6.49 -18.70
C LEU A 64 14.99 -7.29 -17.55
N TYR A 65 15.12 -8.61 -17.68
CA TYR A 65 15.58 -9.53 -16.64
C TYR A 65 16.64 -10.51 -17.16
N PRO A 66 17.80 -10.03 -17.65
CA PRO A 66 18.80 -10.88 -18.31
C PRO A 66 19.43 -11.94 -17.39
N ASP A 67 19.41 -11.71 -16.08
CA ASP A 67 19.99 -12.61 -15.07
C ASP A 67 18.94 -13.51 -14.38
N ALA A 68 17.65 -13.40 -14.76
CA ALA A 68 16.59 -14.21 -14.19
C ALA A 68 16.64 -15.65 -14.74
N ASP A 69 16.22 -16.61 -13.91
CA ASP A 69 15.97 -17.98 -14.37
C ASP A 69 14.88 -17.95 -15.44
N PRO A 70 15.14 -18.38 -16.69
CA PRO A 70 14.15 -18.38 -17.75
C PRO A 70 12.88 -19.17 -17.42
N ALA A 71 12.96 -20.16 -16.52
CA ALA A 71 11.79 -20.91 -16.06
C ALA A 71 10.85 -20.07 -15.19
N LEU A 72 11.33 -18.97 -14.61
CA LEU A 72 10.55 -18.04 -13.78
C LEU A 72 10.04 -16.82 -14.58
N LEU A 73 10.42 -16.69 -15.86
CA LEU A 73 9.92 -15.64 -16.77
C LEU A 73 8.56 -16.04 -17.38
N VAL A 74 7.59 -16.28 -16.51
CA VAL A 74 6.21 -16.68 -16.85
C VAL A 74 5.21 -15.81 -16.09
N PRO A 75 3.93 -15.73 -16.49
CA PRO A 75 2.91 -15.07 -15.70
C PRO A 75 2.85 -15.65 -14.29
N GLY A 76 2.77 -14.79 -13.28
CA GLY A 76 2.82 -15.19 -11.90
C GLY A 76 3.08 -14.00 -10.98
N SER A 77 3.12 -14.28 -9.69
CA SER A 77 3.27 -13.25 -8.69
C SER A 77 3.87 -13.82 -7.40
N LEU A 78 4.33 -12.93 -6.51
CA LEU A 78 4.88 -13.34 -5.21
C LEU A 78 3.72 -13.66 -4.24
N VAL A 79 3.81 -14.83 -3.62
CA VAL A 79 2.84 -15.33 -2.65
C VAL A 79 3.59 -15.60 -1.34
N PHE A 80 2.96 -15.22 -0.23
CA PHE A 80 3.45 -15.54 1.09
C PHE A 80 3.18 -17.01 1.40
N ASP A 81 4.24 -17.73 1.77
CA ASP A 81 4.22 -19.16 2.09
C ASP A 81 4.85 -19.36 3.47
N PRO A 82 4.04 -19.41 4.55
CA PRO A 82 4.58 -19.45 5.91
C PRO A 82 5.37 -20.75 6.15
N PRO A 83 6.60 -20.69 6.67
CA PRO A 83 7.34 -21.89 7.03
C PRO A 83 6.66 -22.61 8.19
N THR A 84 6.93 -23.91 8.33
CA THR A 84 6.33 -24.75 9.40
C THR A 84 6.88 -24.46 10.80
N GLY A 85 7.85 -23.56 10.92
CA GLY A 85 8.53 -23.22 12.17
C GLY A 85 9.43 -21.98 12.02
N PRO A 86 10.12 -21.58 13.10
CA PRO A 86 10.98 -20.41 13.10
C PRO A 86 12.09 -20.48 12.04
N VAL A 87 12.34 -19.35 11.37
CA VAL A 87 13.39 -19.18 10.36
C VAL A 87 14.14 -17.85 10.58
N PRO A 88 15.40 -17.72 10.12
CA PRO A 88 16.10 -16.44 10.11
C PRO A 88 15.36 -15.36 9.31
N LEU A 89 15.18 -14.17 9.89
CA LEU A 89 14.39 -13.07 9.31
C LEU A 89 15.16 -12.20 8.29
N ASP A 90 16.41 -12.55 7.97
CA ASP A 90 17.30 -11.83 7.05
C ASP A 90 17.18 -12.31 5.59
N ASN A 91 16.45 -13.40 5.33
CA ASN A 91 16.23 -13.94 4.00
C ASN A 91 14.73 -14.16 3.73
N TYR A 92 14.11 -13.17 3.10
CA TYR A 92 12.67 -13.18 2.79
C TYR A 92 12.21 -14.34 1.90
N ARG A 93 13.11 -14.96 1.15
CA ARG A 93 12.81 -16.13 0.30
C ARG A 93 12.41 -17.37 1.10
N GLN A 94 12.55 -17.35 2.42
CA GLN A 94 12.07 -18.42 3.30
C GLN A 94 10.56 -18.37 3.55
N TRP A 95 9.88 -17.28 3.19
CA TRP A 95 8.43 -17.14 3.32
C TRP A 95 7.76 -16.41 2.15
N TRP A 96 8.51 -16.10 1.10
CA TRP A 96 8.00 -15.56 -0.15
C TRP A 96 8.44 -16.44 -1.32
N SER A 97 7.47 -16.87 -2.10
CA SER A 97 7.66 -17.74 -3.26
C SER A 97 7.06 -17.08 -4.50
N PHE A 98 7.81 -17.07 -5.60
CA PHE A 98 7.21 -16.74 -6.89
C PHE A 98 6.35 -17.92 -7.36
N VAL A 99 5.06 -17.69 -7.58
CA VAL A 99 4.10 -18.73 -7.95
C VAL A 99 3.60 -18.46 -9.37
N PRO A 100 4.01 -19.27 -10.37
CA PRO A 100 3.46 -19.21 -11.71
C PRO A 100 1.93 -19.32 -11.70
N GLY A 101 1.26 -18.42 -12.41
CA GLY A 101 -0.20 -18.34 -12.48
C GLY A 101 -0.89 -17.68 -11.28
N ALA A 102 -0.16 -17.26 -10.24
CA ALA A 102 -0.74 -16.42 -9.20
C ALA A 102 -1.08 -15.03 -9.75
N ASN A 103 -2.32 -14.59 -9.55
CA ASN A 103 -2.84 -13.30 -10.01
C ASN A 103 -4.09 -12.91 -9.20
N TRP A 104 -4.73 -11.79 -9.54
CA TRP A 104 -5.86 -11.26 -8.76
C TRP A 104 -7.09 -12.20 -8.69
N ARG A 105 -7.24 -13.13 -9.63
CA ARG A 105 -8.31 -14.16 -9.62
C ARG A 105 -7.91 -15.40 -8.83
N HIS A 106 -6.61 -15.67 -8.79
CA HIS A 106 -5.95 -16.85 -8.25
C HIS A 106 -4.84 -16.42 -7.26
N PRO A 107 -5.18 -15.75 -6.14
CA PRO A 107 -4.21 -15.02 -5.32
C PRO A 107 -3.17 -15.90 -4.62
N GLU A 108 -3.45 -17.18 -4.41
CA GLU A 108 -2.52 -18.16 -3.83
C GLU A 108 -1.89 -19.10 -4.89
N GLY A 109 -2.12 -18.86 -6.18
CA GLY A 109 -1.68 -19.74 -7.28
C GLY A 109 -2.84 -20.36 -8.07
N PRO A 110 -2.54 -21.11 -9.16
CA PRO A 110 -3.50 -21.47 -10.21
C PRO A 110 -4.71 -22.28 -9.71
N ASP A 111 -4.55 -23.04 -8.62
CA ASP A 111 -5.62 -23.86 -8.03
C ASP A 111 -6.51 -23.08 -7.03
N SER A 112 -6.11 -21.86 -6.65
CA SER A 112 -6.88 -20.99 -5.77
C SER A 112 -7.98 -20.23 -6.51
N ASN A 113 -8.89 -19.57 -5.81
CA ASN A 113 -9.80 -18.59 -6.41
C ASN A 113 -10.31 -17.58 -5.38
N VAL A 114 -10.93 -16.51 -5.86
CA VAL A 114 -11.52 -15.45 -5.03
C VAL A 114 -12.99 -15.69 -4.62
N GLY A 115 -13.48 -16.92 -4.66
CA GLY A 115 -14.86 -17.26 -4.28
C GLY A 115 -15.13 -16.91 -2.81
N GLY A 116 -16.21 -16.16 -2.54
CA GLY A 116 -16.54 -15.68 -1.20
C GLY A 116 -15.70 -14.48 -0.72
N ARG A 117 -14.72 -14.04 -1.52
CA ARG A 117 -13.85 -12.88 -1.24
C ARG A 117 -14.27 -11.64 -2.03
N GLU A 118 -15.53 -11.53 -2.45
CA GLU A 118 -16.02 -10.41 -3.26
C GLU A 118 -15.85 -9.05 -2.58
N ARG A 119 -15.93 -9.03 -1.24
CA ARG A 119 -15.73 -7.85 -0.40
C ARG A 119 -14.32 -7.72 0.17
N HIS A 120 -13.39 -8.62 -0.16
CA HIS A 120 -11.99 -8.45 0.23
C HIS A 120 -11.31 -7.45 -0.72
N PRO A 121 -10.22 -6.79 -0.28
CA PRO A 121 -9.39 -6.00 -1.18
C PRO A 121 -8.89 -6.87 -2.34
N VAL A 122 -8.83 -6.30 -3.54
CA VAL A 122 -8.09 -6.95 -4.63
C VAL A 122 -6.60 -6.89 -4.33
N THR A 123 -5.91 -8.02 -4.53
CA THR A 123 -4.45 -8.16 -4.39
C THR A 123 -3.85 -8.70 -5.68
N GLN A 124 -2.55 -8.96 -5.70
CA GLN A 124 -1.82 -9.34 -6.91
C GLN A 124 -1.98 -8.33 -8.05
N VAL A 125 -2.03 -7.04 -7.69
CA VAL A 125 -2.16 -5.92 -8.62
C VAL A 125 -0.92 -5.03 -8.51
N SER A 126 -0.33 -4.72 -9.67
CA SER A 126 0.80 -3.80 -9.77
C SER A 126 0.35 -2.34 -9.64
N TRP A 127 1.31 -1.41 -9.62
CA TRP A 127 0.98 0.01 -9.69
C TRP A 127 0.28 0.36 -11.02
N PHE A 128 0.67 -0.28 -12.12
CA PHE A 128 0.05 -0.07 -13.43
C PHE A 128 -1.42 -0.51 -13.43
N ASP A 129 -1.72 -1.65 -12.79
CA ASP A 129 -3.07 -2.18 -12.65
C ASP A 129 -3.96 -1.25 -11.82
N ALA A 130 -3.43 -0.76 -10.70
CA ALA A 130 -4.09 0.19 -9.82
C ALA A 130 -4.41 1.51 -10.54
N ARG A 131 -3.43 2.04 -11.30
CA ARG A 131 -3.60 3.26 -12.10
C ARG A 131 -4.62 3.06 -13.23
N ALA A 132 -4.58 1.94 -13.94
CA ALA A 132 -5.51 1.65 -15.03
C ALA A 132 -6.96 1.54 -14.53
N TYR A 133 -7.17 0.87 -13.38
CA TYR A 133 -8.47 0.84 -12.72
C TYR A 133 -8.92 2.25 -12.32
N ALA A 134 -8.05 3.04 -11.69
CA ALA A 134 -8.39 4.39 -11.23
C ALA A 134 -8.85 5.26 -12.41
N GLN A 135 -8.11 5.25 -13.51
CA GLN A 135 -8.46 5.97 -14.73
C GLN A 135 -9.82 5.52 -15.31
N TRP A 136 -10.06 4.21 -15.40
CA TRP A 136 -11.36 3.69 -15.85
C TRP A 136 -12.52 4.12 -14.94
N ALA A 137 -12.28 4.20 -13.64
CA ALA A 137 -13.27 4.63 -12.66
C ALA A 137 -13.49 6.15 -12.62
N GLY A 138 -12.78 6.95 -13.43
CA GLY A 138 -12.82 8.41 -13.37
C GLY A 138 -12.16 8.96 -12.10
N LYS A 139 -11.10 8.31 -11.63
CA LYS A 139 -10.40 8.56 -10.37
C LYS A 139 -8.89 8.62 -10.56
N GLU A 140 -8.18 8.87 -9.47
CA GLU A 140 -6.71 8.85 -9.39
C GLU A 140 -6.24 8.00 -8.20
N LEU A 141 -4.95 7.65 -8.16
CA LEU A 141 -4.30 7.19 -6.93
C LEU A 141 -3.97 8.41 -6.05
N PRO A 142 -4.08 8.29 -4.71
CA PRO A 142 -3.68 9.38 -3.81
C PRO A 142 -2.18 9.64 -3.92
N THR A 143 -1.76 10.88 -3.65
CA THR A 143 -0.35 11.10 -3.33
C THR A 143 0.00 10.48 -1.97
N GLU A 144 1.29 10.28 -1.69
CA GLU A 144 1.76 9.82 -0.38
C GLU A 144 1.25 10.75 0.74
N ALA A 145 1.38 12.06 0.54
CA ALA A 145 0.95 13.07 1.50
C ALA A 145 -0.58 13.05 1.72
N GLU A 146 -1.36 12.87 0.66
CA GLU A 146 -2.81 12.76 0.75
C GLU A 146 -3.23 11.50 1.50
N TRP A 147 -2.57 10.37 1.21
CA TRP A 147 -2.81 9.12 1.91
C TRP A 147 -2.53 9.25 3.39
N GLU A 148 -1.38 9.80 3.77
CA GLU A 148 -1.01 9.94 5.19
C GLU A 148 -1.89 10.94 5.94
N PHE A 149 -2.20 12.09 5.33
CA PHE A 149 -3.15 13.05 5.90
C PHE A 149 -4.49 12.39 6.17
N ALA A 150 -5.00 11.64 5.19
CA ALA A 150 -6.25 10.92 5.30
C ALA A 150 -6.18 9.80 6.36
N ALA A 151 -5.06 9.07 6.44
CA ALA A 151 -4.84 7.99 7.40
C ALA A 151 -4.83 8.49 8.85
N ARG A 152 -4.24 9.66 9.09
CA ARG A 152 -4.21 10.31 10.41
C ARG A 152 -5.60 10.70 10.90
N GLY A 153 -6.59 10.86 10.02
CA GLY A 153 -8.00 11.00 10.42
C GLY A 153 -8.28 12.18 11.34
N GLY A 154 -7.51 13.28 11.23
CA GLY A 154 -7.60 14.46 12.09
C GLY A 154 -6.79 14.39 13.40
N LEU A 155 -6.02 13.32 13.63
CA LEU A 155 -5.15 13.19 14.79
C LEU A 155 -3.76 13.80 14.54
N ASP A 156 -3.28 14.64 15.46
CA ASP A 156 -1.91 15.19 15.39
C ASP A 156 -0.88 14.17 15.89
N ARG A 157 0.02 13.76 14.98
CA ARG A 157 1.23 12.97 15.26
C ARG A 157 1.03 11.72 16.12
N LYS A 158 -0.14 11.09 16.05
CA LYS A 158 -0.40 9.80 16.71
C LYS A 158 0.30 8.66 15.97
N PRO A 159 0.79 7.63 16.70
CA PRO A 159 1.52 6.50 16.11
C PRO A 159 0.61 5.57 15.29
N PHE A 160 -0.70 5.54 15.56
CA PHE A 160 -1.66 4.74 14.81
C PHE A 160 -2.82 5.59 14.28
N VAL A 161 -3.55 5.05 13.30
CA VAL A 161 -4.70 5.74 12.66
C VAL A 161 -5.90 5.92 13.61
N TRP A 162 -5.86 5.29 14.79
CA TRP A 162 -6.86 5.37 15.85
C TRP A 162 -6.37 6.04 17.14
N GLY A 163 -5.07 6.32 17.29
CA GLY A 163 -4.54 6.93 18.52
C GLY A 163 -3.15 6.44 18.94
N GLU A 164 -2.92 6.41 20.24
CA GLU A 164 -1.64 6.05 20.88
C GLU A 164 -1.47 4.55 21.10
N GLU A 165 -2.56 3.88 21.49
CA GLU A 165 -2.56 2.47 21.87
C GLU A 165 -2.42 1.59 20.63
N HIS A 166 -1.54 0.59 20.73
CA HIS A 166 -1.36 -0.41 19.68
C HIS A 166 -2.63 -1.26 19.47
N GLU A 167 -3.26 -1.68 20.57
CA GLU A 167 -4.54 -2.38 20.59
C GLU A 167 -5.60 -1.54 21.33
N PRO A 168 -6.39 -0.72 20.61
CA PRO A 168 -7.33 0.19 21.24
C PRO A 168 -8.44 -0.57 21.96
N GLY A 169 -8.46 -0.51 23.29
CA GLY A 169 -9.43 -1.22 24.14
C GLY A 169 -9.26 -2.75 24.10
N ASP A 170 -8.01 -3.23 24.12
CA ASP A 170 -7.63 -4.65 24.15
C ASP A 170 -8.17 -5.44 22.96
N ARG A 171 -8.24 -4.80 21.79
CA ARG A 171 -8.67 -5.40 20.52
C ARG A 171 -7.74 -4.98 19.39
N PRO A 172 -7.52 -5.86 18.40
CA PRO A 172 -6.77 -5.49 17.20
C PRO A 172 -7.40 -4.28 16.50
N GLY A 173 -6.59 -3.23 16.28
CA GLY A 173 -7.04 -2.01 15.59
C GLY A 173 -7.19 -2.19 14.07
N GLY A 174 -6.54 -3.20 13.50
CA GLY A 174 -6.57 -3.55 12.08
C GLY A 174 -6.21 -5.02 11.86
N ASN A 175 -6.30 -5.48 10.62
CA ASN A 175 -5.88 -6.82 10.22
C ASN A 175 -4.36 -6.86 10.06
N VAL A 176 -3.64 -7.48 10.99
CA VAL A 176 -2.18 -7.53 11.07
C VAL A 176 -1.75 -8.91 11.58
N TRP A 177 -0.46 -9.19 11.68
CA TRP A 177 0.00 -10.48 12.18
C TRP A 177 0.13 -10.47 13.71
N GLN A 178 -0.50 -11.44 14.38
CA GLN A 178 -0.31 -11.71 15.81
C GLN A 178 0.45 -13.03 16.01
N GLY A 179 1.44 -13.05 16.91
CA GLY A 179 2.32 -14.20 17.11
C GLY A 179 3.70 -14.05 16.47
N GLU A 180 4.43 -15.15 16.37
CA GLU A 180 5.78 -15.17 15.81
C GLU A 180 5.80 -15.22 14.28
N PHE A 181 5.91 -14.05 13.65
CA PHE A 181 6.19 -13.97 12.21
C PHE A 181 7.49 -14.73 11.84
N PRO A 182 7.56 -15.45 10.71
CA PRO A 182 6.52 -15.65 9.68
C PRO A 182 5.74 -16.98 9.81
N TRP A 183 5.86 -17.70 10.93
CA TRP A 183 5.45 -19.10 11.01
C TRP A 183 4.22 -19.34 11.91
N GLN A 184 3.98 -18.46 12.88
CA GLN A 184 2.87 -18.57 13.82
C GLN A 184 1.97 -17.33 13.74
N ASN A 185 0.80 -17.48 13.12
CA ASN A 185 -0.28 -16.50 13.16
C ASN A 185 -1.36 -16.97 14.16
N LEU A 186 -1.57 -16.20 15.24
CA LEU A 186 -2.51 -16.49 16.32
C LEU A 186 -3.96 -16.14 15.98
N LEU A 187 -4.20 -15.40 14.89
CA LEU A 187 -5.54 -15.06 14.38
C LEU A 187 -6.42 -14.33 15.40
N GLU A 188 -5.83 -13.49 16.24
CA GLU A 188 -6.56 -12.74 17.28
C GLU A 188 -7.50 -11.70 16.66
N ASP A 189 -7.17 -11.20 15.46
CA ASP A 189 -8.03 -10.32 14.67
C ASP A 189 -9.08 -11.08 13.83
N GLY A 190 -8.98 -12.41 13.77
CA GLY A 190 -9.87 -13.32 13.07
C GLY A 190 -9.52 -13.62 11.60
N PHE A 191 -8.36 -13.18 11.08
CA PHE A 191 -8.01 -13.33 9.67
C PHE A 191 -6.56 -13.80 9.45
N ALA A 192 -6.39 -14.93 8.76
CA ALA A 192 -5.06 -15.44 8.38
C ALA A 192 -4.46 -14.69 7.17
N GLY A 193 -5.31 -14.07 6.36
CA GLY A 193 -4.99 -13.37 5.13
C GLY A 193 -5.72 -12.03 5.09
N THR A 194 -6.17 -11.62 3.90
CA THR A 194 -7.02 -10.42 3.79
C THR A 194 -8.34 -10.61 4.54
N SER A 195 -8.91 -9.50 4.99
CA SER A 195 -10.24 -9.42 5.61
C SER A 195 -11.20 -8.65 4.68
N PRO A 196 -12.53 -8.84 4.80
CA PRO A 196 -13.48 -7.99 4.10
C PRO A 196 -13.23 -6.52 4.42
N VAL A 197 -13.27 -5.67 3.40
CA VAL A 197 -13.06 -4.24 3.58
C VAL A 197 -14.07 -3.65 4.57
N GLY A 198 -13.64 -2.68 5.37
CA GLY A 198 -14.49 -2.04 6.37
C GLY A 198 -14.73 -2.89 7.62
N ARG A 199 -13.96 -3.95 7.85
CA ARG A 199 -14.12 -4.83 9.01
C ARG A 199 -13.77 -4.14 10.33
N PHE A 200 -12.71 -3.33 10.31
CA PHE A 200 -12.20 -2.61 11.48
C PHE A 200 -12.74 -1.19 11.53
N ARG A 201 -12.70 -0.59 12.72
CA ARG A 201 -13.28 0.73 12.99
C ARG A 201 -12.65 1.77 12.06
N PRO A 202 -13.44 2.61 11.37
CA PRO A 202 -12.90 3.68 10.56
C PRO A 202 -12.26 4.78 11.43
N ASN A 203 -11.30 5.50 10.86
CA ASN A 203 -10.68 6.66 11.50
C ASN A 203 -11.60 7.89 11.52
N GLY A 204 -11.11 9.03 12.00
CA GLY A 204 -11.88 10.28 12.11
C GLY A 204 -12.40 10.88 10.79
N TYR A 205 -11.93 10.40 9.63
CA TYR A 205 -12.44 10.77 8.30
C TYR A 205 -13.32 9.68 7.67
N HIS A 206 -13.77 8.71 8.46
CA HIS A 206 -14.60 7.59 8.02
C HIS A 206 -13.91 6.65 7.01
N LEU A 207 -12.58 6.54 7.10
CA LEU A 207 -11.79 5.62 6.28
C LEU A 207 -11.44 4.38 7.08
N SER A 208 -11.79 3.22 6.56
CA SER A 208 -11.40 1.92 7.12
C SER A 208 -10.14 1.39 6.44
N ASP A 209 -9.51 0.41 7.10
CA ASP A 209 -8.34 -0.33 6.59
C ASP A 209 -7.17 0.58 6.22
N MET A 210 -7.01 1.73 6.90
CA MET A 210 -5.85 2.61 6.76
C MET A 210 -4.60 2.05 7.49
N ALA A 211 -4.74 0.93 8.19
CA ALA A 211 -3.68 0.23 8.90
C ALA A 211 -3.93 -1.28 8.80
N GLY A 212 -3.01 -1.99 8.15
CA GLY A 212 -3.12 -3.43 7.90
C GLY A 212 -4.02 -3.79 6.71
N ASN A 213 -4.50 -5.03 6.69
CA ASN A 213 -5.21 -5.70 5.59
C ASN A 213 -4.35 -5.83 4.33
N VAL A 214 -4.16 -4.75 3.58
CA VAL A 214 -3.28 -4.73 2.40
C VAL A 214 -2.48 -3.43 2.37
N TRP A 215 -1.26 -3.51 1.89
CA TRP A 215 -0.51 -2.35 1.45
C TRP A 215 -1.28 -1.61 0.35
N GLU A 216 -1.10 -0.30 0.27
CA GLU A 216 -1.81 0.50 -0.73
C GLU A 216 -0.87 1.32 -1.60
N TRP A 217 -1.01 1.15 -2.92
CA TRP A 217 -0.32 1.97 -3.91
C TRP A 217 -0.70 3.46 -3.81
N THR A 218 0.33 4.32 -3.89
CA THR A 218 0.18 5.77 -4.07
C THR A 218 0.78 6.22 -5.41
N ALA A 219 0.55 7.48 -5.79
CA ALA A 219 1.04 8.03 -7.04
C ALA A 219 2.55 8.33 -7.05
N ASP A 220 3.17 8.51 -5.88
CA ASP A 220 4.50 9.08 -5.74
C ASP A 220 5.61 8.06 -6.01
N TYR A 221 6.69 8.50 -6.65
CA TYR A 221 7.95 7.76 -6.65
C TYR A 221 8.56 7.76 -5.25
N PHE A 222 9.13 6.62 -4.84
CA PHE A 222 9.77 6.46 -3.55
C PHE A 222 11.14 7.15 -3.52
N THR A 223 11.41 7.82 -2.41
CA THR A 223 12.69 8.45 -2.07
C THR A 223 13.18 7.86 -0.75
N GLY A 224 14.50 7.75 -0.58
CA GLY A 224 15.10 7.12 0.60
C GLY A 224 14.75 7.79 1.93
N ASP A 225 14.31 9.06 1.89
CA ASP A 225 13.82 9.85 3.01
C ASP A 225 12.97 11.04 2.50
N HIS A 226 12.48 11.89 3.40
CA HIS A 226 11.85 13.18 3.08
C HIS A 226 12.85 14.35 2.96
N SER A 227 14.16 14.07 2.96
CA SER A 227 15.24 15.06 2.88
C SER A 227 15.83 15.20 1.46
N THR A 228 15.49 14.29 0.55
CA THR A 228 16.04 14.20 -0.80
C THR A 228 15.28 15.08 -1.81
N ARG A 229 16.02 15.82 -2.66
CA ARG A 229 15.55 16.85 -3.61
C ARG A 229 14.21 16.50 -4.33
N GLY A 230 13.16 17.31 -4.16
CA GLY A 230 11.81 17.11 -4.74
C GLY A 230 10.74 18.03 -4.13
N LYS A 231 9.46 17.88 -4.52
CA LYS A 231 8.34 18.66 -3.96
C LYS A 231 7.81 18.11 -2.62
N ASN A 232 8.03 16.82 -2.31
CA ASN A 232 7.69 16.11 -1.05
C ASN A 232 8.80 16.22 0.01
N MET A 233 9.39 17.39 0.18
CA MET A 233 10.53 17.56 1.08
C MET A 233 10.19 18.39 2.30
N ALA A 234 10.87 18.10 3.40
CA ALA A 234 11.02 19.06 4.47
C ALA A 234 11.66 20.34 3.93
N PRO A 235 10.98 21.50 4.06
CA PRO A 235 11.55 22.75 3.58
C PRO A 235 12.75 23.15 4.44
N THR A 236 13.77 23.74 3.81
CA THR A 236 14.93 24.29 4.52
C THR A 236 14.58 25.44 5.48
N HIS A 237 13.42 26.07 5.29
CA HIS A 237 12.88 27.12 6.15
C HIS A 237 11.37 26.93 6.40
N SER A 238 10.91 27.26 7.60
CA SER A 238 9.50 27.12 8.03
C SER A 238 8.49 27.94 7.22
N CYS A 239 8.94 28.96 6.46
CA CYS A 239 8.07 29.78 5.62
C CYS A 239 7.62 29.09 4.32
N CYS A 240 8.18 27.93 3.95
CA CYS A 240 7.96 27.27 2.66
C CYS A 240 7.27 25.91 2.79
N ILE A 241 6.16 25.83 3.54
CA ILE A 241 5.40 24.57 3.69
C ILE A 241 4.94 24.08 2.29
N PRO A 242 5.35 22.88 1.85
CA PRO A 242 4.94 22.35 0.56
C PRO A 242 3.42 22.18 0.47
N ALA A 243 2.84 22.58 -0.67
CA ALA A 243 1.41 22.44 -0.93
C ALA A 243 1.16 21.39 -2.04
N ASN A 244 0.29 20.42 -1.76
CA ASN A 244 -0.01 19.25 -2.61
C ASN A 244 1.25 18.62 -3.21
N PRO A 245 2.22 18.23 -2.37
CA PRO A 245 3.51 17.87 -2.89
C PRO A 245 3.40 16.52 -3.64
N ARG A 246 4.29 16.35 -4.63
CA ARG A 246 4.36 15.16 -5.51
C ARG A 246 5.80 14.79 -5.83
N ALA A 247 6.13 13.51 -5.75
CA ALA A 247 7.37 12.94 -6.29
C ALA A 247 7.11 12.36 -7.69
N GLU A 248 7.34 13.18 -8.71
CA GLU A 248 7.03 12.86 -10.13
C GLU A 248 8.20 12.18 -10.87
N THR A 249 9.38 12.13 -10.27
CA THR A 249 10.59 11.55 -10.86
C THR A 249 11.18 10.50 -9.94
N ALA A 250 11.52 9.33 -10.48
CA ALA A 250 12.33 8.36 -9.77
C ALA A 250 13.73 8.96 -9.49
N THR A 251 14.10 9.07 -8.23
CA THR A 251 15.45 9.49 -7.82
C THR A 251 16.33 8.26 -7.66
N GLY A 252 17.58 8.37 -8.11
CA GLY A 252 18.74 7.46 -7.93
C GLY A 252 18.47 6.07 -7.35
N ILE A 253 18.90 5.04 -8.07
CA ILE A 253 18.78 3.64 -7.70
C ILE A 253 19.28 3.43 -6.25
N GLN A 254 18.35 3.28 -5.30
CA GLN A 254 18.69 3.07 -3.88
C GLN A 254 19.50 1.77 -3.70
N TYR A 255 19.37 0.85 -4.65
CA TYR A 255 20.04 -0.44 -4.70
C TYR A 255 20.77 -0.59 -6.04
N PRO A 256 22.11 -0.43 -6.13
CA PRO A 256 22.86 -0.40 -7.39
C PRO A 256 22.59 -1.54 -8.39
N HIS A 257 21.99 -2.65 -7.93
CA HIS A 257 21.65 -3.84 -8.71
C HIS A 257 20.14 -3.98 -9.02
N GLU A 258 19.31 -2.98 -8.70
CA GLU A 258 17.86 -2.99 -8.91
C GLU A 258 17.40 -1.68 -9.57
N PRO A 259 17.66 -1.48 -10.88
CA PRO A 259 17.47 -0.21 -11.59
C PRO A 259 15.99 0.14 -11.89
N TYR A 260 15.04 -0.48 -11.18
CA TYR A 260 13.62 -0.31 -11.47
C TYR A 260 13.03 0.85 -10.65
N PRO A 261 12.20 1.71 -11.26
CA PRO A 261 11.48 2.73 -10.52
C PRO A 261 10.59 2.12 -9.43
N ARG A 262 10.59 2.75 -8.25
CA ARG A 262 9.78 2.32 -7.11
C ARG A 262 8.74 3.37 -6.78
N ARG A 263 7.52 2.94 -6.47
CA ARG A 263 6.44 3.80 -5.96
C ARG A 263 6.28 3.60 -4.46
N VAL A 264 5.73 4.60 -3.80
CA VAL A 264 5.44 4.49 -2.37
C VAL A 264 4.19 3.63 -2.16
N ILE A 265 4.31 2.62 -1.30
CA ILE A 265 3.18 1.93 -0.67
C ILE A 265 3.06 2.36 0.80
N LYS A 266 1.82 2.45 1.28
CA LYS A 266 1.49 2.89 2.65
C LYS A 266 0.54 1.90 3.34
N GLY A 267 0.48 1.96 4.67
CA GLY A 267 -0.54 1.30 5.49
C GLY A 267 -0.22 -0.09 6.03
N GLY A 268 0.83 -0.76 5.56
CA GLY A 268 1.13 -2.12 5.99
C GLY A 268 0.09 -3.13 5.49
N SER A 269 0.18 -4.39 5.92
CA SER A 269 -0.75 -5.45 5.50
C SER A 269 -1.05 -6.41 6.66
N HIS A 270 -1.90 -7.41 6.39
CA HIS A 270 -2.15 -8.54 7.28
C HIS A 270 -0.88 -9.35 7.64
N LEU A 271 0.23 -9.16 6.92
CA LEU A 271 1.52 -9.80 7.21
C LEU A 271 2.47 -8.93 8.07
N CYS A 272 2.06 -7.71 8.43
CA CYS A 272 2.88 -6.86 9.28
C CYS A 272 2.79 -7.29 10.75
N ALA A 273 3.93 -7.51 11.39
CA ALA A 273 4.01 -7.97 12.78
C ALA A 273 4.90 -7.02 13.61
N PRO A 274 4.58 -6.73 14.89
CA PRO A 274 5.44 -5.89 15.74
C PRO A 274 6.90 -6.37 15.85
N ASN A 275 7.13 -7.69 15.76
CA ASN A 275 8.45 -8.31 15.86
C ASN A 275 9.25 -8.33 14.54
N TYR A 276 8.70 -7.80 13.43
CA TYR A 276 9.37 -7.80 12.13
C TYR A 276 9.09 -6.53 11.31
N CYS A 277 7.82 -6.16 11.15
CA CYS A 277 7.38 -5.05 10.30
C CYS A 277 6.26 -4.25 10.98
N LEU A 278 6.62 -3.11 11.58
CA LEU A 278 5.69 -2.16 12.20
C LEU A 278 5.24 -1.06 11.22
N ARG A 279 4.93 -1.45 9.98
CA ARG A 279 4.56 -0.51 8.91
C ARG A 279 3.06 -0.25 8.74
N TYR A 280 2.21 -0.72 9.65
CA TYR A 280 0.79 -0.35 9.74
C TYR A 280 0.54 0.95 10.53
N ARG A 281 1.56 1.82 10.58
CA ARG A 281 1.47 3.17 11.13
C ARG A 281 1.24 4.15 9.97
N PRO A 282 0.52 5.27 10.18
CA PRO A 282 0.25 6.23 9.11
C PRO A 282 1.54 6.83 8.51
N ALA A 283 2.55 7.08 9.34
CA ALA A 283 3.85 7.61 8.90
C ALA A 283 4.66 6.60 8.08
N ALA A 284 4.46 5.30 8.30
CA ALA A 284 5.27 4.28 7.69
C ALA A 284 5.09 4.24 6.17
N ARG A 285 6.20 3.99 5.49
CA ARG A 285 6.31 3.98 4.03
C ARG A 285 7.30 2.91 3.61
N GLN A 286 7.10 2.41 2.40
CA GLN A 286 8.03 1.49 1.76
C GLN A 286 8.02 1.76 0.25
N GLY A 287 9.18 1.60 -0.38
CA GLY A 287 9.28 1.59 -1.84
C GLY A 287 9.03 0.19 -2.37
N GLU A 288 8.27 0.09 -3.44
CA GLU A 288 8.05 -1.17 -4.16
C GLU A 288 8.12 -0.93 -5.67
N THR A 289 8.69 -1.85 -6.44
CA THR A 289 8.83 -1.66 -7.90
C THR A 289 7.46 -1.59 -8.56
N GLU A 290 7.31 -0.75 -9.60
CA GLU A 290 6.00 -0.50 -10.24
C GLU A 290 5.31 -1.78 -10.75
N GLU A 291 6.11 -2.78 -11.09
CA GLU A 291 5.70 -4.04 -11.72
C GLU A 291 5.35 -5.12 -10.69
N THR A 292 5.86 -4.97 -9.46
CA THR A 292 5.63 -5.92 -8.37
C THR A 292 4.12 -6.05 -8.13
N SER A 293 3.66 -7.29 -8.13
CA SER A 293 2.37 -7.68 -7.59
C SER A 293 2.63 -8.69 -6.48
N THR A 294 1.87 -8.63 -5.38
CA THR A 294 1.96 -9.61 -4.30
C THR A 294 0.61 -9.83 -3.63
N CYS A 295 0.49 -10.93 -2.88
CA CYS A 295 -0.75 -11.31 -2.20
C CYS A 295 -1.20 -10.36 -1.08
N HIS A 296 -0.41 -9.33 -0.75
CA HIS A 296 -0.70 -8.37 0.33
C HIS A 296 -0.68 -6.89 -0.10
N ILE A 297 -0.56 -6.58 -1.40
CA ILE A 297 -0.65 -5.22 -1.94
C ILE A 297 -1.93 -5.06 -2.75
N GLY A 298 -2.69 -4.00 -2.45
CA GLY A 298 -3.84 -3.49 -3.17
C GLY A 298 -3.75 -1.98 -3.34
N PHE A 299 -4.90 -1.30 -3.38
CA PHE A 299 -4.96 0.16 -3.51
C PHE A 299 -6.34 0.73 -3.19
N ARG A 300 -6.41 2.05 -2.97
CA ARG A 300 -7.66 2.83 -2.96
C ARG A 300 -7.50 4.05 -3.87
N CYS A 301 -8.62 4.64 -4.27
CA CYS A 301 -8.61 5.78 -5.19
C CYS A 301 -9.10 7.07 -4.53
N ILE A 302 -8.76 8.19 -5.16
CA ILE A 302 -9.28 9.53 -4.85
C ILE A 302 -9.99 10.12 -6.07
N SER A 303 -10.75 11.18 -5.85
CA SER A 303 -11.37 12.00 -6.89
C SER A 303 -11.27 13.46 -6.47
N ARG A 304 -10.94 14.33 -7.42
CA ARG A 304 -10.88 15.78 -7.23
C ARG A 304 -12.25 16.37 -7.53
N VAL A 305 -12.55 17.52 -6.91
CA VAL A 305 -13.69 18.34 -7.36
C VAL A 305 -13.17 19.19 -8.51
N ASP A 306 -13.86 19.18 -9.65
CA ASP A 306 -13.57 20.12 -10.73
C ASP A 306 -13.96 21.53 -10.26
N ASP A 307 -12.98 22.42 -10.11
CA ASP A 307 -13.21 23.83 -9.74
C ASP A 307 -14.11 24.56 -10.77
N HIS A 308 -14.31 23.99 -11.96
CA HIS A 308 -15.23 24.50 -12.98
C HIS A 308 -16.71 24.19 -12.74
N ALA A 309 -17.05 23.31 -11.80
CA ALA A 309 -18.45 22.99 -11.48
C ALA A 309 -19.05 23.90 -10.38
N LEU A 310 -18.26 24.85 -9.86
CA LEU A 310 -18.63 25.77 -8.78
C LEU A 310 -18.63 27.26 -9.19
N GLN A 311 -18.58 27.56 -10.49
CA GLN A 311 -18.85 28.89 -11.07
C GLN A 311 -20.09 28.83 -11.94
#